data_AF-A0A9D8XC22-F1
#
_entry.id   AF-A0A9D8XC22-F1
#
_cell.length_a   1.000
_cell.length_b   1.000
_cell.length_c   1.000
_cell.angle_alpha   90.00
_cell.angle_beta   90.00
_cell.angle_gamma   90.00
#
_symmetry.space_group_name_H-M   'P 1'
#
loop_
_entity.id
_entity.type
_entity.pdbx_description
1 polymer ?
#
loop_
_entity_poly.entity_id
_entity_poly.type
_entity_poly.pdbx_seq_one_letter_code
_entity_poly.pdbx_strand_id
1 'polypeptide(L)'
;AEGFTLKGKPYDIDFAAADDEIAKVDVRQSEGGLPKVFKMSSADQRYFKEYFNNLPPESRVRQCKDMMFRQLNKLNMVDAAELQAYIDRIVGDMDKAQLAAMEKAPLGYAAKIRAKIESLLTQHYRETFTKWLETEQIVCQPSFRLPMAIHPMNSTDMFGGSLYQAEEDMNGLEQDLVMELTALPNVRWWHRNIARHGFAINGYIKHYPDIMVMTKSGKIIFAETKGEHLKNDDSRDKIALGQAWRNAAGSQYRYYMVFRSEDKLLPGAVSLSQFVEMVKEL
;
A
#
# COMPACT_ATOMS: atom_id res chain seq x y z
N ALA A 1 -6.79 14.13 -4.57
CA ALA A 1 -8.27 13.99 -4.61
C ALA A 1 -8.94 15.01 -5.54
N GLU A 2 -8.28 16.10 -5.92
CA GLU A 2 -8.88 17.10 -6.82
C GLU A 2 -9.40 16.45 -8.12
N GLY A 3 -10.64 16.80 -8.50
CA GLY A 3 -11.33 16.27 -9.67
C GLY A 3 -11.80 14.81 -9.58
N PHE A 4 -11.59 14.11 -8.46
CA PHE A 4 -12.11 12.74 -8.29
C PHE A 4 -13.62 12.75 -8.08
N THR A 5 -14.34 11.80 -8.70
CA THR A 5 -15.78 11.59 -8.51
C THR A 5 -16.12 10.11 -8.55
N LEU A 6 -17.11 9.72 -7.75
CA LEU A 6 -17.72 8.37 -7.78
C LEU A 6 -18.87 8.26 -8.78
N LYS A 7 -19.36 9.37 -9.33
CA LYS A 7 -20.46 9.36 -10.30
C LYS A 7 -20.06 8.57 -11.54
N GLY A 8 -20.90 7.62 -11.92
CA GLY A 8 -20.66 6.73 -13.07
C GLY A 8 -19.53 5.71 -12.89
N LYS A 9 -18.84 5.66 -11.74
CA LYS A 9 -17.78 4.66 -11.51
C LYS A 9 -18.38 3.26 -11.31
N PRO A 10 -17.69 2.19 -11.76
CA PRO A 10 -18.16 0.82 -11.59
C PRO A 10 -18.03 0.37 -10.13
N TYR A 11 -18.90 -0.55 -9.72
CA TYR A 11 -18.99 -1.07 -8.35
C TYR A 11 -19.06 -2.60 -8.31
N ASP A 12 -18.53 -3.27 -9.34
CA ASP A 12 -18.33 -4.72 -9.33
C ASP A 12 -17.38 -5.07 -8.18
N ILE A 13 -17.98 -5.59 -7.09
CA ILE A 13 -17.34 -5.95 -5.84
C ILE A 13 -17.79 -7.37 -5.49
N ASP A 14 -16.84 -8.28 -5.32
CA ASP A 14 -17.13 -9.61 -4.82
C ASP A 14 -17.31 -9.59 -3.29
N PHE A 15 -18.53 -9.82 -2.82
CA PHE A 15 -18.88 -9.86 -1.41
C PHE A 15 -18.79 -11.24 -0.73
N ALA A 16 -18.44 -12.32 -1.44
CA ALA A 16 -18.54 -13.71 -0.96
C ALA A 16 -17.79 -14.02 0.36
N ALA A 17 -16.72 -13.28 0.68
CA ALA A 17 -15.91 -13.42 1.91
C ALA A 17 -15.94 -12.18 2.84
N ALA A 18 -17.08 -11.50 3.01
CA ALA A 18 -17.18 -10.40 3.97
C ALA A 18 -17.29 -10.96 5.41
N ASP A 19 -16.15 -11.05 6.13
CA ASP A 19 -16.10 -11.60 7.49
C ASP A 19 -16.77 -10.71 8.55
N ASP A 20 -17.24 -11.36 9.63
CA ASP A 20 -18.14 -10.83 10.67
C ASP A 20 -17.40 -10.20 11.88
N GLU A 21 -16.14 -9.80 11.74
CA GLU A 21 -15.38 -9.25 12.88
C GLU A 21 -15.75 -7.79 13.19
N ILE A 22 -16.79 -7.63 14.03
CA ILE A 22 -17.21 -6.35 14.59
C ILE A 22 -16.21 -5.93 15.69
N ALA A 23 -15.28 -5.03 15.35
CA ALA A 23 -14.40 -4.37 16.31
C ALA A 23 -15.00 -3.02 16.77
N LYS A 24 -15.16 -2.82 18.09
CA LYS A 24 -15.58 -1.52 18.66
C LYS A 24 -14.32 -0.72 19.02
N VAL A 25 -14.16 0.46 18.43
CA VAL A 25 -13.16 1.45 18.87
C VAL A 25 -13.83 2.34 19.91
N ASP A 26 -13.53 2.11 21.18
CA ASP A 26 -14.04 2.94 22.28
C ASP A 26 -12.87 3.79 22.83
N VAL A 27 -12.94 5.11 22.67
CA VAL A 27 -11.99 6.03 23.29
C VAL A 27 -12.49 6.30 24.70
N ARG A 28 -12.20 5.38 25.63
CA ARG A 28 -12.33 5.72 27.05
C ARG A 28 -11.20 6.66 27.42
N GLN A 29 -11.54 7.77 28.07
CA GLN A 29 -10.59 8.62 28.78
C GLN A 29 -9.91 7.79 29.88
N SER A 30 -8.81 7.13 29.54
CA SER A 30 -7.80 6.73 30.51
C SER A 30 -6.45 7.22 30.00
N GLU A 31 -5.63 7.65 30.95
CA GLU A 31 -4.37 8.36 30.77
C GLU A 31 -3.53 7.77 29.63
N GLY A 32 -3.34 8.54 28.55
CA GLY A 32 -2.44 8.19 27.45
C GLY A 32 -2.96 8.38 26.03
N GLY A 33 -4.23 8.72 25.81
CA GLY A 33 -4.72 9.23 24.51
C GLY A 33 -4.64 8.28 23.29
N LEU A 34 -4.22 7.02 23.47
CA LEU A 34 -4.13 6.03 22.41
C LEU A 34 -5.41 5.20 22.35
N PRO A 35 -6.16 5.21 21.22
CA PRO A 35 -7.34 4.36 21.06
C PRO A 35 -6.94 2.88 21.12
N LYS A 36 -7.53 2.14 22.07
CA LYS A 36 -7.40 0.68 22.17
C LYS A 36 -8.64 0.04 21.56
N VAL A 37 -8.44 -0.90 20.64
CA VAL A 37 -9.51 -1.68 20.02
C VAL A 37 -9.88 -2.81 20.97
N PHE A 38 -11.15 -2.88 21.38
CA PHE A 38 -11.66 -3.99 22.18
C PHE A 38 -12.67 -4.78 21.34
N LYS A 39 -12.58 -6.12 21.41
CA LYS A 39 -13.65 -6.99 20.90
C LYS A 39 -14.91 -6.66 21.71
N MET A 40 -16.01 -6.37 21.02
CA MET A 40 -17.28 -6.04 21.66
C MET A 40 -17.71 -7.21 22.56
N SER A 41 -18.28 -6.93 23.74
CA SER A 41 -18.72 -8.00 24.64
C SER A 41 -19.81 -8.84 23.96
N SER A 42 -19.82 -10.15 24.21
CA SER A 42 -20.82 -11.06 23.64
C SER A 42 -22.26 -10.67 23.99
N ALA A 43 -22.47 -9.99 25.13
CA ALA A 43 -23.77 -9.46 25.55
C ALA A 43 -24.21 -8.24 24.70
N ASP A 44 -23.31 -7.29 24.44
CA ASP A 44 -23.60 -6.12 23.61
C ASP A 44 -23.87 -6.52 22.15
N GLN A 45 -23.14 -7.53 21.65
CA GLN A 45 -23.37 -8.09 20.31
C GLN A 45 -24.75 -8.75 20.22
N ARG A 46 -25.19 -9.44 21.28
CA ARG A 46 -26.51 -10.07 21.36
C ARG A 46 -27.63 -9.04 21.39
N TYR A 47 -27.50 -8.03 22.25
CA TYR A 47 -28.47 -6.94 22.36
C TYR A 47 -28.61 -6.16 21.05
N PHE A 48 -27.50 -5.84 20.40
CA PHE A 48 -27.52 -5.18 19.10
C PHE A 48 -28.17 -6.07 18.03
N LYS A 49 -27.84 -7.37 17.98
CA LYS A 49 -28.44 -8.32 17.04
C LYS A 49 -29.95 -8.50 17.30
N GLU A 50 -30.40 -8.54 18.56
CA GLU A 50 -31.82 -8.65 18.90
C GLU A 50 -32.62 -7.40 18.54
N TYR A 51 -32.11 -6.20 18.86
CA TYR A 51 -32.73 -4.94 18.45
C TYR A 51 -32.78 -4.81 16.92
N PHE A 52 -31.67 -5.12 16.24
CA PHE A 52 -31.56 -5.06 14.78
C PHE A 52 -32.54 -6.02 14.09
N ASN A 53 -32.69 -7.25 14.59
CA ASN A 53 -33.58 -8.25 13.98
C ASN A 53 -35.08 -7.95 14.18
N ASN A 54 -35.44 -7.11 15.15
CA ASN A 54 -36.83 -6.70 15.40
C ASN A 54 -37.28 -5.52 14.53
N LEU A 55 -36.39 -4.93 13.73
CA LEU A 55 -36.74 -3.85 12.81
C LEU A 55 -37.36 -4.39 11.51
N PRO A 56 -38.28 -3.62 10.89
CA PRO A 56 -38.74 -3.93 9.53
C PRO A 56 -37.58 -4.06 8.54
N PRO A 57 -37.69 -4.90 7.49
CA PRO A 57 -36.61 -5.11 6.52
C PRO A 57 -36.03 -3.82 5.92
N GLU A 58 -36.89 -2.87 5.55
CA GLU A 58 -36.46 -1.56 5.00
C GLU A 58 -35.62 -0.75 6.00
N SER A 59 -36.00 -0.79 7.29
CA SER A 59 -35.28 -0.12 8.36
C SER A 59 -33.91 -0.76 8.63
N ARG A 60 -33.80 -2.09 8.52
CA ARG A 60 -32.53 -2.82 8.66
C ARG A 60 -31.55 -2.45 7.56
N VAL A 61 -32.01 -2.44 6.30
CA VAL A 61 -31.19 -2.02 5.15
C VAL A 61 -30.72 -0.57 5.31
N ARG A 62 -31.60 0.34 5.73
CA ARG A 62 -31.24 1.74 5.99
C ARG A 62 -30.17 1.86 7.06
N GLN A 63 -30.29 1.12 8.16
CA GLN A 63 -29.31 1.14 9.24
C GLN A 63 -27.95 0.59 8.80
N CYS A 64 -27.91 -0.47 7.98
CA CYS A 64 -26.68 -0.97 7.37
C CYS A 64 -26.02 0.10 6.50
N LYS A 65 -26.78 0.79 5.64
CA LYS A 65 -26.28 1.89 4.80
C LYS A 65 -25.67 2.99 5.65
N ASP A 66 -26.35 3.43 6.70
CA ASP A 66 -25.85 4.47 7.61
C ASP A 66 -24.57 4.04 8.34
N MET A 67 -24.49 2.77 8.78
CA MET A 67 -23.28 2.23 9.41
C MET A 67 -22.10 2.22 8.44
N MET A 68 -22.31 1.73 7.21
CA MET A 68 -21.28 1.72 6.16
C MET A 68 -20.84 3.15 5.83
N PHE A 69 -21.80 4.06 5.63
CA PHE A 69 -21.53 5.46 5.33
C PHE A 69 -20.67 6.12 6.43
N ARG A 70 -21.04 5.98 7.71
CA ARG A 70 -20.26 6.52 8.83
C ARG A 70 -18.83 5.96 8.88
N GLN A 71 -18.65 4.69 8.52
CA GLN A 71 -17.32 4.08 8.50
C GLN A 71 -16.48 4.56 7.31
N LEU A 72 -17.11 4.75 6.15
CA LEU A 72 -16.45 5.17 4.91
C LEU A 72 -16.17 6.67 4.86
N ASN A 73 -17.08 7.50 5.37
CA ASN A 73 -16.98 8.96 5.31
C ASN A 73 -15.79 9.51 6.11
N LYS A 74 -15.23 8.71 7.03
CA LYS A 74 -13.97 9.03 7.74
C LYS A 74 -12.79 9.26 6.80
N LEU A 75 -12.85 8.77 5.55
CA LEU A 75 -11.81 8.97 4.56
C LEU A 75 -11.61 10.44 4.20
N ASN A 76 -12.67 11.26 4.21
CA ASN A 76 -12.65 12.67 3.76
C ASN A 76 -11.98 12.89 2.37
N MET A 77 -11.83 11.85 1.56
CA MET A 77 -11.23 11.89 0.21
C MET A 77 -12.28 11.99 -0.89
N VAL A 78 -13.55 11.81 -0.54
CA VAL A 78 -14.70 11.74 -1.44
C VAL A 78 -15.81 12.60 -0.87
N ASP A 79 -16.55 13.27 -1.75
CA ASP A 79 -17.75 14.01 -1.37
C ASP A 79 -18.77 13.11 -0.68
N ALA A 80 -19.36 13.61 0.41
CA ALA A 80 -20.28 12.85 1.25
C ALA A 80 -21.57 12.46 0.50
N ALA A 81 -22.09 13.34 -0.34
CA ALA A 81 -23.30 13.04 -1.12
C ALA A 81 -23.00 12.00 -2.21
N GLU A 82 -21.82 12.07 -2.84
CA GLU A 82 -21.38 11.05 -3.79
C GLU A 82 -21.17 9.68 -3.13
N LEU A 83 -20.56 9.66 -1.94
CA LEU A 83 -20.36 8.43 -1.19
C LEU A 83 -21.70 7.80 -0.81
N GLN A 84 -22.66 8.59 -0.32
CA GLN A 84 -24.00 8.14 0.01
C GLN A 84 -24.69 7.53 -1.22
N ALA A 85 -24.69 8.26 -2.35
CA ALA A 85 -25.28 7.77 -3.61
C ALA A 85 -24.62 6.49 -4.13
N TYR A 86 -23.30 6.35 -3.93
CA TYR A 86 -22.56 5.16 -4.34
C TYR A 86 -22.95 3.93 -3.50
N ILE A 87 -23.07 4.09 -2.17
CA ILE A 87 -23.57 3.04 -1.28
C ILE A 87 -25.02 2.69 -1.63
N ASP A 88 -25.86 3.69 -1.89
CA ASP A 88 -27.27 3.50 -2.21
C ASP A 88 -27.46 2.67 -3.48
N ARG A 89 -26.66 2.95 -4.53
CA ARG A 89 -26.67 2.16 -5.77
C ARG A 89 -26.21 0.73 -5.55
N ILE A 90 -25.10 0.53 -4.83
CA ILE A 90 -24.57 -0.82 -4.54
C ILE A 90 -25.62 -1.68 -3.84
N VAL A 91 -26.26 -1.15 -2.80
CA VAL A 91 -27.25 -1.89 -2.01
C VAL A 91 -28.57 -2.02 -2.76
N GLY A 92 -28.92 -1.03 -3.60
CA GLY A 92 -30.13 -1.07 -4.42
C GLY A 92 -30.15 -2.19 -5.46
N ASP A 93 -28.97 -2.61 -5.92
CA ASP A 93 -28.82 -3.69 -6.91
C ASP A 93 -28.62 -5.08 -6.28
N MET A 94 -28.62 -5.18 -4.95
CA MET A 94 -28.47 -6.46 -4.26
C MET A 94 -29.75 -7.29 -4.34
N ASP A 95 -29.59 -8.60 -4.53
CA ASP A 95 -30.68 -9.55 -4.37
C ASP A 95 -31.00 -9.80 -2.88
N LYS A 96 -32.08 -10.54 -2.61
CA LYS A 96 -32.53 -10.84 -1.24
C LYS A 96 -31.47 -11.59 -0.42
N ALA A 97 -30.69 -12.48 -1.03
CA ALA A 97 -29.67 -13.25 -0.33
C ALA A 97 -28.47 -12.37 0.03
N GLN A 98 -28.06 -11.50 -0.89
CA GLN A 98 -27.01 -10.50 -0.68
C GLN A 98 -27.40 -9.49 0.40
N LEU A 99 -28.64 -8.99 0.39
CA LEU A 99 -29.15 -8.12 1.45
C LEU A 99 -29.11 -8.80 2.83
N ALA A 100 -29.54 -10.06 2.91
CA ALA A 100 -29.47 -10.83 4.16
C ALA A 100 -28.03 -11.10 4.63
N ALA A 101 -27.09 -11.26 3.71
CA ALA A 101 -25.66 -11.40 4.03
C ALA A 101 -25.05 -10.07 4.51
N MET A 102 -25.39 -8.96 3.84
CA MET A 102 -24.99 -7.61 4.25
C MET A 102 -25.53 -7.25 5.63
N GLU A 103 -26.80 -7.59 5.92
CA GLU A 103 -27.42 -7.40 7.24
C GLU A 103 -26.65 -8.12 8.35
N LYS A 104 -26.05 -9.28 8.05
CA LYS A 104 -25.21 -10.03 9.00
C LYS A 104 -23.86 -9.37 9.21
N ALA A 105 -23.20 -8.92 8.13
CA ALA A 105 -21.82 -8.42 8.16
C ALA A 105 -21.65 -7.03 7.50
N PRO A 106 -22.33 -5.96 7.99
CA PRO A 106 -22.33 -4.65 7.33
C PRO A 106 -20.94 -4.00 7.29
N LEU A 107 -20.08 -4.26 8.28
CA LEU A 107 -18.72 -3.71 8.31
C LEU A 107 -17.77 -4.43 7.36
N GLY A 108 -17.95 -5.74 7.13
CA GLY A 108 -17.22 -6.48 6.11
C GLY A 108 -17.54 -5.96 4.70
N TYR A 109 -18.81 -5.63 4.45
CA TYR A 109 -19.23 -4.95 3.23
C TYR A 109 -18.63 -3.54 3.12
N ALA A 110 -18.65 -2.76 4.20
CA ALA A 110 -17.99 -1.45 4.23
C ALA A 110 -16.51 -1.55 3.87
N ALA A 111 -15.79 -2.55 4.40
CA ALA A 111 -14.37 -2.75 4.10
C ALA A 111 -14.11 -3.06 2.62
N LYS A 112 -14.98 -3.85 1.99
CA LYS A 112 -14.88 -4.16 0.55
C LYS A 112 -15.21 -2.95 -0.33
N ILE A 113 -16.24 -2.18 0.03
CA ILE A 113 -16.57 -0.92 -0.65
C ILE A 113 -15.42 0.07 -0.50
N ARG A 114 -14.81 0.15 0.69
CA ARG A 114 -13.62 0.97 0.94
C ARG A 114 -12.48 0.60 0.00
N ALA A 115 -12.12 -0.69 -0.06
CA ALA A 115 -11.05 -1.16 -0.93
C ALA A 115 -11.31 -0.81 -2.40
N LYS A 116 -12.57 -0.91 -2.86
CA LYS A 116 -12.97 -0.48 -4.21
C LYS A 116 -12.76 1.02 -4.42
N ILE A 117 -13.19 1.85 -3.48
CA ILE A 117 -13.00 3.32 -3.55
C ILE A 117 -11.51 3.68 -3.57
N GLU A 118 -10.70 3.05 -2.71
CA GLU A 118 -9.25 3.25 -2.65
C GLU A 118 -8.57 2.85 -3.97
N SER A 119 -9.01 1.76 -4.60
CA SER A 119 -8.56 1.36 -5.94
C SER A 119 -8.91 2.41 -7.01
N LEU A 120 -10.15 2.91 -7.02
CA LEU A 120 -10.58 3.97 -7.95
C LEU A 120 -9.81 5.28 -7.75
N LEU A 121 -9.54 5.65 -6.49
CA LEU A 121 -8.72 6.82 -6.15
C LEU A 121 -7.28 6.65 -6.64
N THR A 122 -6.69 5.47 -6.42
CA THR A 122 -5.33 5.17 -6.86
C THR A 122 -5.21 5.25 -8.39
N GLN A 123 -6.20 4.72 -9.11
CA GLN A 123 -6.28 4.86 -10.57
C GLN A 123 -6.33 6.33 -10.99
N HIS A 124 -7.21 7.14 -10.38
CA HIS A 124 -7.30 8.58 -10.67
C HIS A 124 -5.98 9.31 -10.40
N TYR A 125 -5.32 9.00 -9.28
CA TYR A 125 -4.03 9.57 -8.94
C TYR A 125 -2.96 9.20 -9.95
N ARG A 126 -2.94 7.95 -10.41
CA ARG A 126 -2.01 7.48 -11.42
C ARG A 126 -2.21 8.18 -12.77
N GLU A 127 -3.45 8.31 -13.22
CA GLU A 127 -3.79 9.03 -14.46
C GLU A 127 -3.39 10.51 -14.37
N THR A 128 -3.71 11.16 -13.25
CA THR A 128 -3.34 12.56 -12.99
C THR A 128 -1.82 12.74 -12.92
N PHE A 129 -1.12 11.89 -12.17
CA PHE A 129 0.33 11.89 -12.05
C PHE A 129 1.00 11.75 -13.42
N THR A 130 0.54 10.79 -14.23
CA THR A 130 1.09 10.55 -15.57
C THR A 130 0.91 11.77 -16.46
N LYS A 131 -0.30 12.35 -16.48
CA LYS A 131 -0.60 13.56 -17.25
C LYS A 131 0.27 14.74 -16.79
N TRP A 132 0.39 14.95 -15.48
CA TRP A 132 1.17 16.06 -14.94
C TRP A 132 2.66 15.91 -15.18
N LEU A 133 3.18 14.68 -15.16
CA LEU A 133 4.57 14.40 -15.47
C LEU A 133 4.85 14.67 -16.96
N GLU A 134 3.97 14.21 -17.85
CA GLU A 134 4.09 14.42 -19.30
C GLU A 134 3.95 15.89 -19.70
N THR A 135 3.10 16.64 -19.00
CA THR A 135 2.88 18.08 -19.24
C THR A 135 3.80 18.98 -18.40
N GLU A 136 4.79 18.40 -17.73
CA GLU A 136 5.78 19.08 -16.88
C GLU A 136 5.16 19.95 -15.77
N GLN A 137 3.91 19.70 -15.38
CA GLN A 137 3.28 20.32 -14.21
C GLN A 137 3.91 19.80 -12.91
N ILE A 138 4.45 18.58 -12.95
CA ILE A 138 5.35 18.05 -11.93
C ILE A 138 6.66 17.63 -12.58
N VAL A 139 7.76 17.82 -11.85
CA VAL A 139 9.11 17.46 -12.30
C VAL A 139 9.87 16.74 -11.20
N CYS A 140 10.81 15.87 -11.58
CA CYS A 140 11.69 15.23 -10.61
C CYS A 140 12.77 16.20 -10.14
N GLN A 141 12.99 16.31 -8.84
CA GLN A 141 14.02 17.16 -8.24
C GLN A 141 14.79 16.40 -7.16
N PRO A 142 16.09 16.71 -6.96
CA PRO A 142 16.85 16.17 -5.83
C PRO A 142 16.25 16.66 -4.50
N SER A 143 15.73 15.73 -3.70
CA SER A 143 15.02 16.07 -2.45
C SER A 143 15.47 15.27 -1.22
N PHE A 144 16.43 14.36 -1.37
CA PHE A 144 16.87 13.47 -0.29
C PHE A 144 18.37 13.54 -0.08
N ARG A 145 18.78 13.47 1.19
CA ARG A 145 20.18 13.33 1.61
C ARG A 145 20.26 12.20 2.61
N LEU A 146 21.24 11.32 2.42
CA LEU A 146 21.54 10.27 3.39
C LEU A 146 21.96 10.93 4.73
N PRO A 147 21.39 10.50 5.86
CA PRO A 147 21.77 11.03 7.16
C PRO A 147 23.24 10.68 7.50
N MET A 148 23.83 11.42 8.43
CA MET A 148 25.20 11.10 8.90
C MET A 148 25.24 9.83 9.76
N ALA A 149 24.12 9.47 10.39
CA ALA A 149 23.97 8.29 11.23
C ALA A 149 22.53 7.77 11.17
N ILE A 150 22.36 6.47 11.41
CA ILE A 150 21.06 5.81 11.51
C ILE A 150 20.91 5.16 12.88
N HIS A 151 19.67 4.97 13.31
CA HIS A 151 19.31 4.34 14.58
C HIS A 151 18.17 3.32 14.35
N PRO A 152 18.44 2.20 13.67
CA PRO A 152 17.44 1.16 13.48
C PRO A 152 17.08 0.50 14.81
N MET A 153 15.86 -0.05 14.91
CA MET A 153 15.43 -0.76 16.12
C MET A 153 16.20 -2.07 16.33
N ASN A 154 16.43 -2.80 15.25
CA ASN A 154 17.28 -3.99 15.20
C ASN A 154 18.35 -3.76 14.15
N SER A 155 19.60 -4.09 14.46
CA SER A 155 20.74 -3.81 13.60
C SER A 155 21.60 -5.05 13.33
N THR A 156 22.26 -5.06 12.17
CA THR A 156 23.26 -6.06 11.81
C THR A 156 24.51 -5.38 11.22
N ASP A 157 25.69 -5.89 11.59
CA ASP A 157 27.01 -5.48 11.09
C ASP A 157 27.75 -6.65 10.40
N MET A 158 27.03 -7.74 10.13
CA MET A 158 27.62 -8.99 9.64
C MET A 158 28.07 -8.93 8.17
N PHE A 159 27.44 -8.06 7.38
CA PHE A 159 27.63 -8.00 5.93
C PHE A 159 28.60 -6.87 5.55
N GLY A 160 29.63 -7.20 4.76
CA GLY A 160 30.62 -6.23 4.31
C GLY A 160 30.09 -5.22 3.28
N GLY A 161 30.76 -4.07 3.19
CA GLY A 161 30.46 -3.06 2.16
C GLY A 161 29.18 -2.24 2.39
N SER A 162 28.64 -2.24 3.61
CA SER A 162 27.54 -1.35 4.00
C SER A 162 27.97 0.13 4.02
N LEU A 163 26.99 1.03 3.89
CA LEU A 163 27.20 2.48 4.01
C LEU A 163 27.38 2.88 5.48
N TYR A 164 26.56 2.31 6.37
CA TYR A 164 26.66 2.54 7.80
C TYR A 164 27.35 1.38 8.50
N GLN A 165 27.93 1.64 9.68
CA GLN A 165 28.64 0.62 10.46
C GLN A 165 27.75 -0.57 10.84
N ALA A 166 26.48 -0.30 11.12
CA ALA A 166 25.45 -1.31 11.31
C ALA A 166 24.19 -0.85 10.57
N GLU A 167 23.62 -1.75 9.78
CA GLU A 167 22.42 -1.52 8.96
C GLU A 167 21.18 -2.05 9.68
N GLU A 168 19.98 -1.65 9.22
CA GLU A 168 18.74 -2.25 9.72
C GLU A 168 18.68 -3.74 9.37
N ASP A 169 18.12 -4.54 10.28
CA ASP A 169 17.93 -5.97 10.04
C ASP A 169 17.04 -6.24 8.80
N MET A 170 17.30 -7.36 8.14
CA MET A 170 16.82 -7.66 6.80
C MET A 170 16.08 -8.99 6.75
N ASN A 171 15.13 -9.10 5.82
CA ASN A 171 14.50 -10.37 5.51
C ASN A 171 15.43 -11.29 4.67
N GLY A 172 15.11 -12.57 4.56
CA GLY A 172 15.99 -13.53 3.88
C GLY A 172 16.32 -13.21 2.42
N LEU A 173 15.41 -12.61 1.64
CA LEU A 173 15.71 -12.23 0.26
C LEU A 173 16.60 -10.99 0.17
N GLU A 174 16.41 -10.02 1.07
CA GLU A 174 17.30 -8.86 1.21
C GLU A 174 18.70 -9.30 1.62
N GLN A 175 18.82 -10.25 2.55
CA GLN A 175 20.10 -10.85 2.96
C GLN A 175 20.78 -11.55 1.79
N ASP A 176 20.07 -12.38 1.02
CA ASP A 176 20.60 -13.05 -0.16
C ASP A 176 21.12 -12.02 -1.19
N LEU A 177 20.36 -10.96 -1.43
CA LEU A 177 20.75 -9.89 -2.34
C LEU A 177 22.01 -9.15 -1.86
N VAL A 178 22.05 -8.75 -0.59
CA VAL A 178 23.20 -8.05 0.00
C VAL A 178 24.45 -8.93 -0.02
N MET A 179 24.32 -10.22 0.27
CA MET A 179 25.42 -11.18 0.18
C MET A 179 26.05 -11.18 -1.22
N GLU A 180 25.24 -11.23 -2.27
CA GLU A 180 25.74 -11.15 -3.66
C GLU A 180 26.44 -9.81 -3.94
N LEU A 181 25.89 -8.69 -3.45
CA LEU A 181 26.50 -7.37 -3.62
C LEU A 181 27.88 -7.27 -2.97
N THR A 182 28.14 -7.99 -1.86
CA THR A 182 29.45 -7.98 -1.19
C THR A 182 30.58 -8.53 -2.08
N ALA A 183 30.24 -9.39 -3.04
CA ALA A 183 31.20 -9.98 -3.97
C ALA A 183 31.47 -9.09 -5.19
N LEU A 184 30.73 -7.98 -5.37
CA LEU A 184 30.84 -7.13 -6.55
C LEU A 184 31.89 -6.02 -6.35
N PRO A 185 33.05 -6.07 -7.03
CA PRO A 185 34.12 -5.11 -6.82
C PRO A 185 33.77 -3.71 -7.33
N ASN A 186 32.76 -3.54 -8.18
CA ASN A 186 32.28 -2.25 -8.67
C ASN A 186 31.27 -1.59 -7.70
N VAL A 187 30.77 -2.30 -6.69
CA VAL A 187 29.93 -1.71 -5.64
C VAL A 187 30.82 -0.93 -4.67
N ARG A 188 30.44 0.33 -4.39
CA ARG A 188 31.10 1.19 -3.42
C ARG A 188 30.51 1.03 -2.03
N TRP A 189 29.18 1.01 -1.95
CA TRP A 189 28.44 0.71 -0.73
C TRP A 189 27.01 0.27 -1.07
N TRP A 190 26.39 -0.46 -0.15
CA TRP A 190 24.95 -0.69 -0.11
C TRP A 190 24.36 -0.15 1.21
N HIS A 191 23.06 0.12 1.24
CA HIS A 191 22.34 0.58 2.43
C HIS A 191 20.94 -0.03 2.45
N ARG A 192 20.50 -0.55 3.60
CA ARG A 192 19.09 -0.92 3.80
C ARG A 192 18.31 0.37 4.07
N ASN A 193 17.53 0.80 3.09
CA ASN A 193 16.70 2.00 3.19
C ASN A 193 15.57 1.81 4.23
N ILE A 194 15.64 2.51 5.36
CA ILE A 194 14.70 2.35 6.48
C ILE A 194 13.29 2.83 6.09
N ALA A 195 12.31 1.93 6.04
CA ALA A 195 10.95 2.29 5.62
C ALA A 195 10.38 3.43 6.49
N ARG A 196 9.70 4.40 5.85
CA ARG A 196 9.13 5.61 6.47
C ARG A 196 10.13 6.66 6.97
N HIS A 197 11.41 6.32 7.12
CA HIS A 197 12.46 7.25 7.57
C HIS A 197 13.52 7.54 6.50
N GLY A 198 13.65 6.68 5.50
CA GLY A 198 14.61 6.79 4.41
C GLY A 198 14.03 7.41 3.14
N PHE A 199 14.69 7.13 2.02
CA PHE A 199 14.32 7.63 0.70
C PHE A 199 12.96 7.08 0.27
N ALA A 200 12.15 7.94 -0.34
CA ALA A 200 10.88 7.56 -0.94
C ALA A 200 10.77 8.11 -2.36
N ILE A 201 10.33 7.26 -3.28
CA ILE A 201 9.81 7.67 -4.57
C ILE A 201 8.38 8.16 -4.32
N ASN A 202 8.17 9.46 -4.51
CA ASN A 202 6.89 10.11 -4.28
C ASN A 202 6.14 10.31 -5.60
N GLY A 203 4.98 9.66 -5.74
CA GLY A 203 4.08 9.83 -6.88
C GLY A 203 2.63 9.61 -6.46
N TYR A 204 1.86 8.87 -7.26
CA TYR A 204 0.48 8.51 -6.93
C TYR A 204 0.36 7.53 -5.76
N ILE A 205 1.47 6.86 -5.41
CA ILE A 205 1.70 6.18 -4.14
C ILE A 205 3.03 6.68 -3.55
N LYS A 206 3.24 6.44 -2.25
CA LYS A 206 4.53 6.69 -1.59
C LYS A 206 5.28 5.37 -1.44
N HIS A 207 6.36 5.21 -2.19
CA HIS A 207 7.09 3.95 -2.27
C HIS A 207 8.51 4.09 -1.69
N TYR A 208 8.87 3.20 -0.77
CA TYR A 208 10.21 3.12 -0.17
C TYR A 208 10.88 1.85 -0.69
N PRO A 209 11.84 1.93 -1.62
CA PRO A 209 12.60 0.76 -2.06
C PRO A 209 13.41 0.17 -0.91
N ASP A 210 13.59 -1.15 -0.84
CA ASP A 210 14.27 -1.81 0.29
C ASP A 210 15.77 -1.50 0.38
N ILE A 211 16.50 -1.56 -0.75
CA ILE A 211 17.96 -1.47 -0.79
C ILE A 211 18.41 -0.33 -1.72
N MET A 212 19.42 0.42 -1.27
CA MET A 212 20.15 1.40 -2.06
C MET A 212 21.56 0.89 -2.33
N VAL A 213 22.06 1.05 -3.55
CA VAL A 213 23.41 0.66 -3.95
C VAL A 213 24.08 1.82 -4.67
N MET A 214 25.33 2.12 -4.32
CA MET A 214 26.18 3.05 -5.06
C MET A 214 27.31 2.30 -5.72
N THR A 215 27.48 2.47 -7.02
CA THR A 215 28.64 1.93 -7.74
C THR A 215 29.84 2.86 -7.63
N LYS A 216 31.03 2.35 -7.91
CA LYS A 216 32.27 3.15 -8.00
C LYS A 216 32.23 4.14 -9.16
N SER A 217 31.46 3.86 -10.21
CA SER A 217 31.21 4.77 -11.34
C SER A 217 30.27 5.93 -10.99
N GLY A 218 29.62 5.88 -9.83
CA GLY A 218 28.76 6.95 -9.32
C GLY A 218 27.26 6.73 -9.56
N LYS A 219 26.84 5.56 -10.03
CA LYS A 219 25.43 5.22 -10.22
C LYS A 219 24.77 4.90 -8.89
N ILE A 220 23.55 5.41 -8.69
CA ILE A 220 22.70 5.08 -7.55
C ILE A 220 21.58 4.17 -8.03
N ILE A 221 21.49 2.99 -7.44
CA ILE A 221 20.53 1.95 -7.80
C ILE A 221 19.61 1.71 -6.61
N PHE A 222 18.31 1.67 -6.87
CA PHE A 222 17.29 1.32 -5.89
C PHE A 222 16.69 -0.04 -6.25
N ALA A 223 16.61 -0.93 -5.27
CA ALA A 223 16.03 -2.26 -5.42
C ALA A 223 14.89 -2.46 -4.40
N GLU A 224 13.71 -2.82 -4.89
CA GLU A 224 12.63 -3.41 -4.07
C GLU A 224 12.72 -4.92 -4.19
N THR A 225 12.80 -5.63 -3.07
CA THR A 225 12.82 -7.09 -3.04
C THR A 225 11.41 -7.64 -2.89
N LYS A 226 11.10 -8.73 -3.60
CA LYS A 226 9.78 -9.36 -3.55
C LYS A 226 9.83 -10.88 -3.46
N GLY A 227 9.18 -11.41 -2.43
CA GLY A 227 8.99 -12.86 -2.27
C GLY A 227 7.99 -13.45 -3.28
N GLU A 228 8.14 -14.75 -3.56
CA GLU A 228 7.36 -15.54 -4.54
C GLU A 228 5.83 -15.42 -4.40
N HIS A 229 5.33 -15.28 -3.16
CA HIS A 229 3.90 -15.33 -2.84
C HIS A 229 3.13 -14.00 -3.00
N LEU A 230 3.78 -12.90 -3.45
CA LEU A 230 3.21 -11.54 -3.35
C LEU A 230 3.03 -10.84 -4.71
N LYS A 231 2.42 -11.52 -5.68
CA LYS A 231 2.07 -10.91 -6.99
C LYS A 231 0.67 -10.31 -6.94
N ASN A 232 0.58 -9.05 -6.53
CA ASN A 232 -0.66 -8.27 -6.48
C ASN A 232 -0.52 -6.93 -7.23
N ASP A 233 -1.61 -6.17 -7.31
CA ASP A 233 -1.66 -4.87 -7.98
C ASP A 233 -0.67 -3.85 -7.41
N ASP A 234 -0.38 -3.91 -6.09
CA ASP A 234 0.64 -3.08 -5.44
C ASP A 234 2.03 -3.20 -6.10
N SER A 235 2.46 -4.41 -6.44
CA SER A 235 3.73 -4.64 -7.13
C SER A 235 3.76 -3.99 -8.51
N ARG A 236 2.64 -4.03 -9.26
CA ARG A 236 2.54 -3.41 -10.59
C ARG A 236 2.61 -1.90 -10.50
N ASP A 237 1.96 -1.31 -9.50
CA ASP A 237 2.00 0.13 -9.27
C ASP A 237 3.39 0.60 -8.85
N LYS A 238 4.08 -0.14 -7.97
CA LYS A 238 5.47 0.18 -7.59
C LYS A 238 6.43 0.11 -8.77
N ILE A 239 6.32 -0.92 -9.63
CA ILE A 239 7.12 -1.04 -10.85
C ILE A 239 6.89 0.17 -11.75
N ALA A 240 5.63 0.50 -12.05
CA ALA A 240 5.30 1.62 -12.93
C ALA A 240 5.79 2.96 -12.37
N LEU A 241 5.62 3.20 -11.06
CA LEU A 241 6.12 4.41 -10.41
C LEU A 241 7.66 4.48 -10.43
N GLY A 242 8.34 3.38 -10.12
CA GLY A 242 9.80 3.32 -10.14
C GLY A 242 10.39 3.52 -11.54
N GLN A 243 9.71 3.03 -12.58
CA GLN A 243 10.05 3.29 -13.98
C GLN A 243 9.85 4.75 -14.37
N ALA A 244 8.73 5.36 -13.98
CA ALA A 244 8.50 6.79 -14.22
C ALA A 244 9.57 7.64 -13.51
N TRP A 245 9.88 7.30 -12.26
CA TRP A 245 10.90 7.99 -11.47
C TRP A 245 12.29 7.86 -12.07
N ARG A 246 12.77 6.66 -12.43
CA ARG A 246 14.13 6.51 -12.99
C ARG A 246 14.30 7.25 -14.32
N ASN A 247 13.23 7.32 -15.12
CA ASN A 247 13.25 8.05 -16.39
C ASN A 247 13.36 9.55 -16.14
N ALA A 248 12.59 10.08 -15.18
CA ALA A 248 12.60 11.50 -14.82
C ALA A 248 13.85 11.94 -14.03
N ALA A 249 14.41 11.05 -13.19
CA ALA A 249 15.60 11.33 -12.38
C ALA A 249 16.90 11.37 -13.20
N GLY A 250 16.88 10.80 -14.41
CA GLY A 250 18.00 10.82 -15.34
C GLY A 250 18.99 9.66 -15.18
N SER A 251 20.01 9.66 -16.03
CA SER A 251 20.85 8.49 -16.28
C SER A 251 21.73 8.04 -15.10
N GLN A 252 21.84 8.83 -14.02
CA GLN A 252 22.58 8.45 -12.82
C GLN A 252 21.82 7.51 -11.89
N TYR A 253 20.51 7.41 -12.06
CA TYR A 253 19.65 6.63 -11.18
C TYR A 253 19.08 5.41 -11.89
N ARG A 254 18.92 4.33 -11.14
CA ARG A 254 18.23 3.11 -11.59
C ARG A 254 17.25 2.63 -10.53
N TYR A 255 16.21 1.95 -10.98
CA TYR A 255 15.23 1.30 -10.12
C TYR A 255 14.91 -0.09 -10.68
N TYR A 256 14.87 -1.08 -9.79
CA TYR A 256 14.53 -2.46 -10.10
C TYR A 256 13.61 -3.06 -9.05
N MET A 257 12.65 -3.85 -9.52
CA MET A 257 11.85 -4.77 -8.70
C MET A 257 12.50 -6.15 -8.84
N VAL A 258 13.02 -6.70 -7.74
CA VAL A 258 13.85 -7.90 -7.73
C VAL A 258 13.09 -9.05 -7.07
N PHE A 259 12.82 -10.09 -7.85
CA PHE A 259 12.21 -11.33 -7.36
C PHE A 259 13.29 -12.38 -7.08
N ARG A 260 12.99 -13.31 -6.16
CA ARG A 260 13.90 -14.42 -5.83
C ARG A 260 14.25 -15.26 -7.05
N SER A 261 13.27 -15.68 -7.84
CA SER A 261 13.46 -16.48 -9.04
C SER A 261 12.90 -15.82 -10.30
N GLU A 262 13.23 -16.40 -11.46
CA GLU A 262 12.65 -16.01 -12.75
C GLU A 262 11.21 -16.49 -12.93
N ASP A 263 10.71 -17.34 -12.04
CA ASP A 263 9.38 -17.87 -12.17
C ASP A 263 8.36 -16.73 -12.05
N LYS A 264 7.64 -16.54 -13.16
CA LYS A 264 6.38 -15.79 -13.17
C LYS A 264 6.64 -14.30 -12.84
N LEU A 265 7.78 -13.74 -13.30
CA LEU A 265 8.16 -12.32 -13.18
C LEU A 265 7.07 -11.40 -13.74
N LEU A 266 6.87 -10.26 -13.07
CA LEU A 266 6.02 -9.19 -13.60
C LEU A 266 6.77 -8.42 -14.71
N PRO A 267 6.09 -7.90 -15.74
CA PRO A 267 6.72 -7.03 -16.72
C PRO A 267 7.47 -5.87 -16.06
N GLY A 268 8.75 -5.70 -16.41
CA GLY A 268 9.61 -4.66 -15.84
C GLY A 268 10.28 -5.02 -14.50
N ALA A 269 10.04 -6.22 -13.97
CA ALA A 269 10.79 -6.81 -12.87
C ALA A 269 11.89 -7.75 -13.38
N VAL A 270 12.82 -8.11 -12.50
CA VAL A 270 13.98 -8.95 -12.80
C VAL A 270 14.17 -9.97 -11.69
N SER A 271 14.83 -11.10 -11.98
CA SER A 271 15.27 -12.02 -10.93
C SER A 271 16.50 -11.47 -10.20
N LEU A 272 16.81 -12.04 -9.04
CA LEU A 272 18.02 -11.71 -8.27
C LEU A 272 19.28 -11.94 -9.11
N SER A 273 19.37 -13.04 -9.85
CA SER A 273 20.51 -13.33 -10.74
C SER A 273 20.66 -12.27 -11.83
N GLN A 274 19.57 -11.95 -12.53
CA GLN A 274 19.57 -10.91 -13.58
C GLN A 274 19.96 -9.54 -13.02
N PHE A 275 19.43 -9.18 -11.84
CA PHE A 275 19.76 -7.93 -11.16
C PHE A 275 21.26 -7.84 -10.87
N VAL A 276 21.85 -8.89 -10.29
CA VAL A 276 23.28 -8.93 -9.96
C VAL A 276 24.15 -8.77 -11.23
N GLU A 277 23.81 -9.45 -12.33
CA GLU A 277 24.53 -9.28 -13.60
C GLU A 277 24.44 -7.84 -14.14
N MET A 278 23.26 -7.21 -14.08
CA MET A 278 23.13 -5.81 -14.49
C MET A 278 23.93 -4.86 -13.60
N VAL A 279 23.97 -5.10 -12.27
CA VAL A 279 24.77 -4.26 -11.36
C VAL A 279 26.25 -4.38 -11.69
N LYS A 280 26.76 -5.56 -12.06
CA LYS A 280 28.17 -5.74 -12.46
C LYS A 280 28.58 -4.88 -13.65
N GLU A 281 27.66 -4.59 -14.56
CA GLU A 281 27.90 -3.81 -15.78
C GLU A 281 27.79 -2.28 -15.58
N LEU A 282 27.31 -1.81 -14.43
CA LEU A 282 27.10 -0.38 -14.10
C LEU A 282 28.29 0.24 -13.34
#